data_AF-A0ABD0NLH1-F1
#
_entry.id   AF-A0ABD0NLH1-F1
#
_cell.length_a   1.000
_cell.length_b   1.000
_cell.length_c   1.000
_cell.angle_alpha   90.00
_cell.angle_beta   90.00
_cell.angle_gamma   90.00
#
_symmetry.space_group_name_H-M   'P 1'
#
loop_
_entity.id
_entity.type
_entity.pdbx_description
1 polymer ?
#
loop_
_entity_poly.entity_id
_entity_poly.type
_entity_poly.pdbx_seq_one_letter_code
_entity_poly.pdbx_strand_id
1 'polypeptide(L)'
;GDPVTLPTDIKVDQNTKIKWFFNDTRIAQITGDLSKICPDVQCDKDTERFRDRLKLDHQTGSLTIMNTRITDFGLYALEIYSDSDSEKTFKVTVY
;
A
#
# COMPACT_ATOMS: atom_id res chain seq x y z
N GLY A 1 -9.59 3.51 15.79
CA GLY A 1 -10.49 4.42 15.06
C GLY A 1 -11.11 3.68 13.90
N ASP A 2 -11.86 4.40 13.08
CA ASP A 2 -12.49 3.85 11.89
C ASP A 2 -11.47 3.49 10.82
N PRO A 3 -11.78 2.52 9.93
CA PRO A 3 -10.92 2.18 8.82
C PRO A 3 -10.81 3.36 7.84
N VAL A 4 -9.61 3.58 7.31
CA VAL A 4 -9.36 4.55 6.26
C VAL A 4 -8.87 3.81 5.02
N THR A 5 -9.47 4.12 3.88
CA THR A 5 -9.08 3.57 2.58
C THR A 5 -8.43 4.65 1.73
N LEU A 6 -7.26 4.33 1.17
CA LEU A 6 -6.54 5.13 0.20
C LEU A 6 -6.80 4.53 -1.19
N PRO A 7 -7.74 5.09 -1.97
CA PRO A 7 -8.07 4.58 -3.29
C PRO A 7 -6.96 4.92 -4.28
N THR A 8 -6.73 4.02 -5.23
CA THR A 8 -5.73 4.17 -6.29
C THR A 8 -6.36 4.31 -7.67
N ASP A 9 -7.65 4.01 -7.83
CA ASP A 9 -8.43 4.08 -9.08
C ASP A 9 -7.75 3.43 -10.30
N ILE A 10 -6.89 2.44 -10.08
CA ILE A 10 -6.25 1.64 -11.15
C ILE A 10 -6.84 0.24 -11.21
N LYS A 11 -6.70 -0.40 -12.37
CA LYS A 11 -7.01 -1.82 -12.55
C LYS A 11 -5.70 -2.59 -12.52
N VAL A 12 -5.52 -3.42 -11.49
CA VAL A 12 -4.33 -4.24 -11.33
C VAL A 12 -4.41 -5.45 -12.26
N ASP A 13 -3.35 -5.67 -13.03
CA ASP A 13 -3.14 -6.85 -13.86
C ASP A 13 -1.83 -7.58 -13.49
N GLN A 14 -1.49 -8.65 -14.22
CA GLN A 14 -0.28 -9.46 -13.96
C GLN A 14 1.03 -8.69 -14.18
N ASN A 15 1.00 -7.57 -14.90
CA ASN A 15 2.17 -6.76 -15.19
C ASN A 15 2.26 -5.54 -14.26
N THR A 16 1.23 -5.32 -13.44
CA THR A 16 1.13 -4.21 -12.50
C THR A 16 1.80 -4.59 -11.19
N LYS A 17 2.78 -3.79 -10.78
CA LYS A 17 3.40 -3.88 -9.46
C LYS A 17 3.06 -2.61 -8.68
N ILE A 18 2.68 -2.78 -7.43
CA ILE A 18 2.30 -1.69 -6.55
C ILE A 18 3.13 -1.76 -5.28
N LYS A 19 3.63 -0.61 -4.84
CA LYS A 19 4.24 -0.45 -3.52
C LYS A 19 3.60 0.73 -2.81
N TRP A 20 3.30 0.50 -1.54
CA TRP A 20 2.84 1.52 -0.62
C TRP A 20 3.92 1.81 0.41
N PHE A 21 4.10 3.08 0.70
CA PHE A 21 5.06 3.59 1.67
C PHE A 21 4.35 4.48 2.70
N PHE A 22 4.88 4.47 3.91
CA PHE A 22 4.57 5.41 4.98
C PHE A 22 5.88 6.06 5.43
N ASN A 23 6.00 7.38 5.29
CA ASN A 23 7.23 8.13 5.61
C ASN A 23 8.51 7.45 5.05
N ASP A 24 8.49 7.11 3.76
CA ASP A 24 9.58 6.44 3.02
C ASP A 24 9.87 4.98 3.42
N THR A 25 9.15 4.41 4.38
CA THR A 25 9.18 2.97 4.71
C THR A 25 8.12 2.22 3.93
N ARG A 26 8.49 1.16 3.18
CA ARG A 26 7.52 0.33 2.45
C ARG A 26 6.65 -0.45 3.43
N ILE A 27 5.34 -0.26 3.37
CA ILE A 27 4.36 -0.90 4.26
C ILE A 27 3.54 -2.01 3.59
N ALA A 28 3.37 -1.97 2.26
CA ALA A 28 2.66 -3.01 1.53
C ALA A 28 3.09 -3.09 0.07
N GLN A 29 2.92 -4.26 -0.55
CA GLN A 29 3.15 -4.41 -1.99
C GLN A 29 2.27 -5.48 -2.64
N ILE A 30 1.97 -5.25 -3.93
CA ILE A 30 1.50 -6.27 -4.88
C ILE A 30 2.64 -6.49 -5.88
N THR A 31 3.09 -7.73 -6.01
CA THR A 31 3.92 -8.13 -7.14
C THR A 31 3.01 -8.64 -8.27
N GLY A 32 3.47 -8.57 -9.52
CA GLY A 32 2.69 -9.04 -10.69
C GLY A 32 2.18 -10.48 -10.57
N ASP A 33 2.78 -11.28 -9.67
CA ASP A 33 2.18 -12.49 -9.15
C ASP A 33 1.19 -12.15 -8.01
N LEU A 34 -0.10 -12.12 -8.33
CA LEU A 34 -1.22 -11.84 -7.40
C LEU A 34 -1.30 -12.83 -6.23
N SER A 35 -0.55 -13.94 -6.25
CA SER A 35 -0.41 -14.85 -5.11
C SER A 35 0.54 -14.33 -4.03
N LYS A 36 1.36 -13.31 -4.35
CA LYS A 36 2.35 -12.68 -3.47
C LYS A 36 1.94 -11.26 -3.15
N ILE A 37 0.86 -11.15 -2.38
CA ILE A 37 0.43 -9.89 -1.76
C ILE A 37 1.04 -9.87 -0.36
N CYS A 38 1.73 -8.80 -0.05
CA CYS A 38 2.43 -8.66 1.21
C CYS A 38 1.92 -7.39 1.89
N PRO A 39 0.79 -7.47 2.62
CA PRO A 39 0.21 -6.29 3.24
C PRO A 39 0.86 -5.96 4.60
N ASP A 40 1.81 -6.74 5.13
CA ASP A 40 2.23 -6.62 6.53
C ASP A 40 3.70 -7.04 6.79
N VAL A 41 4.12 -7.04 8.07
CA VAL A 41 5.40 -7.47 8.73
C VAL A 41 6.21 -8.56 8.03
N GLN A 42 5.58 -9.41 7.22
CA GLN A 42 6.29 -10.36 6.36
C GLN A 42 7.23 -9.68 5.35
N CYS A 43 7.01 -8.41 5.00
CA CYS A 43 7.80 -7.71 3.99
C CYS A 43 8.80 -6.67 4.50
N ASP A 44 8.66 -6.22 5.75
CA ASP A 44 9.66 -5.42 6.44
C ASP A 44 9.42 -5.45 7.97
N LYS A 45 10.46 -5.73 8.76
CA LYS A 45 10.37 -5.78 10.24
C LYS A 45 10.06 -4.40 10.83
N ASP A 46 10.34 -3.34 10.09
CA ASP A 46 10.10 -1.96 10.52
C ASP A 46 8.61 -1.55 10.41
N THR A 47 7.74 -2.48 10.00
CA THR A 47 6.29 -2.23 9.81
C THR A 47 5.41 -2.83 10.91
N GLU A 48 5.97 -3.34 12.01
CA GLU A 48 5.24 -3.92 13.16
C GLU A 48 4.10 -3.03 13.69
N ARG A 49 4.21 -1.72 13.54
CA ARG A 49 3.14 -0.79 13.90
C ARG A 49 1.83 -1.05 13.16
N PHE A 50 1.90 -1.52 11.93
CA PHE A 50 0.76 -1.79 11.05
C PHE A 50 0.30 -3.25 11.07
N ARG A 51 0.90 -4.05 11.96
CA ARG A 51 0.61 -5.46 12.13
C ARG A 51 -0.86 -5.76 12.27
N ASP A 52 -1.35 -6.70 11.46
CA ASP A 52 -2.74 -7.16 11.37
C ASP A 52 -3.77 -6.06 11.02
N ARG A 53 -3.30 -4.88 10.57
CA ARG A 53 -4.16 -3.71 10.30
C ARG A 53 -4.20 -3.29 8.84
N LEU A 54 -3.29 -3.75 8.00
CA LEU A 54 -3.27 -3.40 6.58
C LEU A 54 -4.02 -4.42 5.75
N LYS A 55 -4.84 -3.92 4.82
CA LYS A 55 -5.48 -4.72 3.77
C LYS A 55 -5.21 -4.05 2.43
N LEU A 56 -4.62 -4.82 1.51
CA LEU A 56 -4.35 -4.36 0.15
C LEU A 56 -5.31 -5.06 -0.80
N ASP A 57 -6.09 -4.28 -1.54
CA ASP A 57 -6.99 -4.80 -2.57
C ASP A 57 -6.19 -5.14 -3.83
N HIS A 58 -6.23 -6.40 -4.23
CA HIS A 58 -5.49 -6.92 -5.38
C HIS A 58 -6.11 -6.59 -6.73
N GLN A 59 -7.36 -6.11 -6.76
CA GLN A 59 -8.04 -5.70 -8.00
C GLN A 59 -7.80 -4.23 -8.30
N THR A 60 -7.82 -3.40 -7.25
CA THR A 60 -7.72 -1.94 -7.39
C THR A 60 -6.36 -1.39 -7.00
N GLY A 61 -5.63 -2.05 -6.11
CA GLY A 61 -4.40 -1.52 -5.51
C GLY A 61 -4.62 -0.66 -4.27
N SER A 62 -5.87 -0.51 -3.83
CA SER A 62 -6.26 0.35 -2.71
C SER A 62 -5.76 -0.20 -1.38
N LEU A 63 -5.18 0.68 -0.55
CA LEU A 63 -4.72 0.33 0.79
C LEU A 63 -5.78 0.73 1.82
N THR A 64 -6.20 -0.22 2.64
CA THR A 64 -7.06 0.04 3.79
C THR A 64 -6.29 -0.18 5.08
N ILE A 65 -6.34 0.82 5.96
CA ILE A 65 -5.75 0.81 7.29
C ILE A 65 -6.88 0.64 8.30
N MET A 66 -6.94 -0.53 8.92
CA MET A 66 -7.91 -0.87 9.95
C MET A 66 -7.48 -0.29 11.30
N ASN A 67 -8.45 0.01 12.15
CA ASN A 67 -8.20 0.47 13.53
C ASN A 67 -7.19 1.62 13.60
N THR A 68 -7.41 2.68 12.82
CA THR A 68 -6.53 3.84 12.72
C THR A 68 -6.24 4.48 14.08
N ARG A 69 -5.02 4.98 14.24
CA ARG A 69 -4.51 5.65 15.45
C ARG A 69 -3.92 7.00 15.08
N ILE A 70 -3.76 7.90 16.07
CA ILE A 70 -3.15 9.22 15.85
C ILE A 70 -1.72 9.10 15.31
N THR A 71 -1.02 8.02 15.65
CA THR A 71 0.31 7.76 15.11
C THR A 71 0.29 7.47 13.60
N ASP A 72 -0.83 6.97 13.06
CA ASP A 72 -1.08 6.63 11.64
C ASP A 72 -1.24 7.84 10.72
N PHE A 73 -1.25 9.04 11.29
CA PHE A 73 -1.12 10.26 10.49
C PHE A 73 0.29 10.42 9.96
N GLY A 74 0.40 10.85 8.70
CA GLY A 74 1.67 10.97 8.01
C GLY A 74 1.55 10.93 6.49
N LEU A 75 2.71 10.80 5.84
CA LEU A 75 2.82 10.79 4.39
C LEU A 75 2.74 9.35 3.89
N TYR A 76 1.71 9.07 3.09
CA TYR A 76 1.58 7.86 2.33
C TYR A 76 2.03 8.09 0.90
N ALA A 77 2.92 7.24 0.38
CA ALA A 77 3.30 7.26 -1.02
C ALA A 77 2.92 5.95 -1.71
N LEU A 78 2.43 6.07 -2.94
CA LEU A 78 2.06 4.96 -3.81
C LEU A 78 2.97 4.99 -5.03
N GLU A 79 3.69 3.90 -5.28
CA GLU A 79 4.46 3.69 -6.50
C GLU A 79 3.81 2.58 -7.32
N ILE A 80 3.53 2.87 -8.59
CA ILE A 80 3.00 1.90 -9.55
C ILE A 80 4.03 1.71 -10.65
N TYR A 81 4.35 0.45 -10.95
CA TYR A 81 5.22 0.06 -12.05
C TYR A 81 4.45 -0.85 -13.01
N SER A 82 4.52 -0.54 -14.31
CA SER A 82 4.09 -1.44 -15.39
C SER A 82 5.27 -1.75 -16.31
N ASP A 83 5.23 -2.88 -17.01
CA ASP A 83 6.24 -3.24 -18.03
C ASP A 83 6.28 -2.23 -19.21
N SER A 84 5.29 -1.34 -19.30
CA SER A 84 5.18 -0.26 -20.29
C SER A 84 5.74 1.09 -19.84
N ASP A 85 6.68 1.09 -18.89
CA ASP A 85 7.64 2.18 -18.64
C ASP A 85 7.13 3.42 -17.88
N SER A 86 5.96 3.37 -17.22
CA SER A 86 5.52 4.49 -16.37
C SER A 86 5.62 4.17 -14.89
N GLU A 87 6.60 4.76 -14.20
CA GLU A 87 6.58 4.94 -12.75
C GLU A 87 5.60 6.08 -12.41
N LYS A 88 4.56 5.77 -11.62
CA LYS A 88 3.65 6.80 -11.09
C LYS A 88 3.77 6.84 -9.58
N THR A 89 4.16 8.00 -9.05
CA THR A 89 4.21 8.25 -7.61
C THR A 89 3.08 9.18 -7.20
N PHE A 90 2.24 8.74 -6.27
CA PHE A 90 1.23 9.58 -5.63
C PHE A 90 1.58 9.77 -4.17
N LYS A 91 1.37 10.97 -3.63
CA LYS A 91 1.61 11.31 -2.23
C LYS A 91 0.32 11.80 -1.59
N VAL A 92 -0.09 11.17 -0.51
CA VAL A 92 -1.31 11.47 0.24
C VAL A 92 -0.92 11.75 1.69
N THR A 93 -1.43 12.84 2.26
CA THR A 93 -1.24 13.15 3.68
C THR A 93 -2.54 12.88 4.42
N VAL A 94 -2.48 12.05 5.45
CA VAL A 94 -3.62 11.73 6.33
C VAL A 94 -3.43 12.47 7.65
N TYR A 95 -4.47 13.20 8.10
CA TYR A 95 -4.52 14.02 9.32
C TYR A 95 -5.55 13.52 10.32
#